data_AF-E2A6M2-F1
#
_entry.id   AF-E2A6M2-F1
#
_cell.length_a   1.000
_cell.length_b   1.000
_cell.length_c   1.000
_cell.angle_alpha   90.00
_cell.angle_beta   90.00
_cell.angle_gamma   90.00
#
_symmetry.space_group_name_H-M   'P 1'
#
loop_
_entity.id
_entity.type
_entity.pdbx_description
1 polymer ?
#
loop_
_entity_poly.entity_id
_entity_poly.type
_entity_poly.pdbx_seq_one_letter_code
_entity_poly.pdbx_strand_id
1 'polypeptide(L)' 'SPDLSPLDFFFWGYLKDRVYKIKPQNLNDLQVRIIDEVALITPEILQNVQTNFYDRLAHCQTVEGRQFEHLL' A
#
# COMPACT_ATOMS: atom_id res chain seq x y z
N SER A 1 1.89 -8.17 -11.15
CA SER A 1 1.07 -6.99 -11.48
C SER A 1 1.04 -6.10 -10.24
N PRO A 2 1.79 -4.99 -10.22
CA PRO A 2 1.83 -4.07 -9.08
C PRO A 2 0.43 -3.61 -8.64
N ASP A 3 -0.47 -3.37 -9.59
CA ASP A 3 -1.85 -2.94 -9.31
C ASP A 3 -2.72 -3.95 -8.59
N LEU A 4 -2.30 -5.21 -8.48
CA LEU A 4 -3.03 -6.28 -7.79
C LEU A 4 -2.29 -6.77 -6.54
N SER A 5 -1.19 -6.14 -6.17
CA SER A 5 -0.42 -6.50 -4.98
C SER A 5 -0.66 -5.45 -3.89
N PRO A 6 -1.34 -5.79 -2.78
CA PRO A 6 -1.55 -4.86 -1.67
C PRO A 6 -0.25 -4.27 -1.11
N LEU A 7 0.87 -4.99 -1.24
CA LEU A 7 2.17 -4.47 -0.84
C LEU A 7 2.60 -3.30 -1.75
N ASP A 8 2.37 -3.44 -3.05
CA ASP A 8 2.82 -2.48 -4.05
C ASP A 8 1.87 -1.29 -4.18
N PHE A 9 0.56 -1.51 -4.28
CA PHE A 9 -0.40 -0.42 -4.45
C PHE A 9 -0.72 0.35 -3.15
N PHE A 10 -0.42 -0.23 -1.99
CA PHE A 10 -0.73 0.38 -0.70
C PHE A 10 0.47 0.42 0.26
N PHE A 11 1.00 -0.72 0.68
CA PHE A 11 1.88 -0.80 1.86
C PHE A 11 3.15 0.04 1.72
N TRP A 12 3.88 -0.10 0.61
CA TRP A 12 5.14 0.62 0.41
C TRP A 12 4.93 2.13 0.25
N GLY A 13 3.86 2.56 -0.42
CA GLY A 13 3.47 3.97 -0.50
C GLY A 13 3.12 4.53 0.88
N TYR A 14 2.25 3.82 1.63
CA TYR A 14 1.83 4.18 2.98
C TYR A 14 3.02 4.38 3.93
N LEU A 15 3.93 3.40 3.97
CA LEU A 15 5.10 3.48 4.84
C LEU A 15 6.05 4.60 4.41
N LYS A 16 6.33 4.72 3.11
CA LYS A 16 7.25 5.74 2.61
C LYS A 16 6.76 7.15 2.97
N ASP A 17 5.49 7.42 2.78
CA ASP A 17 4.87 8.72 3.07
C ASP A 17 4.89 9.09 4.55
N ARG A 18 4.97 8.10 5.45
CA ARG A 18 4.94 8.30 6.92
C ARG A 18 6.33 8.30 7.53
N VAL A 19 7.11 7.27 7.23
CA VAL A 19 8.47 7.08 7.75
C VAL A 19 9.39 8.21 7.30
N TYR A 20 9.23 8.70 6.06
CA TYR A 20 10.06 9.76 5.49
C TYR A 20 9.46 11.17 5.59
N LYS A 21 8.35 11.39 6.33
CA LYS A 21 7.87 12.76 6.61
C LYS A 21 8.96 13.65 7.19
N ILE A 22 9.80 13.05 8.04
CA ILE A 22 11.01 13.64 8.56
C ILE A 22 12.14 12.69 8.18
N LYS A 23 13.20 13.21 7.55
CA LYS A 23 14.37 12.40 7.18
C LYS A 23 14.89 11.62 8.40
N PRO A 24 14.95 10.27 8.33
CA PRO A 24 15.51 9.46 9.42
C PRO A 24 16.99 9.79 9.63
N GLN A 25 17.44 9.75 10.88
CA GLN A 25 18.80 10.15 11.24
C GLN A 25 19.84 9.06 10.94
N ASN A 26 19.44 7.81 11.05
CA ASN A 26 20.28 6.63 10.80
C ASN A 26 19.39 5.39 10.56
N LEU A 27 20.02 4.24 10.34
CA LEU A 27 19.31 3.00 10.03
C LEU A 27 18.47 2.48 11.21
N ASN A 28 18.88 2.69 12.45
CA ASN A 28 18.13 2.23 13.62
C ASN A 28 16.84 3.05 13.78
N ASP A 29 16.93 4.37 13.64
CA ASP A 29 15.77 5.28 13.63
C ASP A 29 14.79 4.91 12.50
N LEU A 30 15.31 4.61 11.30
CA LEU A 30 14.49 4.14 10.18
C LEU A 30 13.76 2.81 10.52
N GLN A 31 14.45 1.83 11.07
CA GLN A 31 13.85 0.54 11.44
C GLN A 31 12.77 0.69 12.50
N VAL A 32 13.02 1.48 13.55
CA VAL A 32 12.04 1.74 14.62
C VAL A 32 10.79 2.40 14.04
N ARG A 33 10.93 3.42 13.20
CA ARG A 33 9.79 4.10 12.57
C ARG A 33 8.97 3.18 11.67
N ILE A 34 9.63 2.28 10.93
CA ILE A 34 8.92 1.28 10.12
C ILE A 34 8.06 0.39 11.03
N ILE A 35 8.64 -0.13 12.11
CA ILE A 35 7.91 -0.99 13.06
C ILE A 35 6.74 -0.24 13.69
N ASP A 36 6.97 1.00 14.13
CA ASP A 36 5.94 1.83 14.76
C ASP A 36 4.79 2.13 13.79
N GLU A 37 5.08 2.55 12.55
CA GLU A 37 4.03 2.85 11.55
C GLU A 37 3.28 1.59 11.09
N VAL A 38 3.95 0.42 11.04
CA VAL A 38 3.28 -0.86 10.78
C VAL A 38 2.33 -1.22 11.92
N ALA A 39 2.73 -0.99 13.18
CA ALA A 39 1.88 -1.27 14.34
C ALA A 39 0.62 -0.38 14.39
N LEU A 40 0.63 0.76 13.70
CA LEU A 40 -0.52 1.66 13.56
C LEU A 40 -1.51 1.22 12.46
N ILE A 41 -1.20 0.19 11.67
CA ILE A 41 -2.12 -0.34 10.66
C ILE A 41 -3.25 -1.09 11.38
N THR A 42 -4.43 -0.49 11.38
CA THR A 42 -5.61 -1.03 12.03
C THR A 42 -6.31 -2.10 11.17
N PRO A 43 -7.14 -2.96 11.77
CA PRO A 43 -8.00 -3.88 11.01
C PRO A 43 -8.91 -3.17 10.00
N GLU A 44 -9.38 -1.96 10.32
CA GLU A 44 -10.18 -1.13 9.41
C GLU A 44 -9.39 -0.72 8.16
N ILE A 45 -8.13 -0.33 8.31
CA ILE A 45 -7.25 -0.05 7.15
C ILE A 45 -7.11 -1.31 6.29
N LEU A 46 -6.89 -2.47 6.91
CA LEU A 46 -6.76 -3.74 6.18
C LEU A 46 -8.06 -4.14 5.46
N GLN A 47 -9.22 -3.89 6.05
CA GLN A 47 -10.52 -4.10 5.39
C GLN A 47 -10.66 -3.21 4.16
N ASN A 48 -10.27 -1.93 4.25
CA ASN A 48 -10.28 -1.02 3.11
C ASN A 48 -9.33 -1.49 1.99
N VAL A 49 -8.14 -1.98 2.34
CA VAL A 49 -7.18 -2.56 1.38
C VAL A 49 -7.76 -3.80 0.71
N GLN A 50 -8.48 -4.64 1.45
CA GLN A 50 -9.15 -5.83 0.90
C GLN A 50 -10.28 -5.45 -0.07
N THR A 51 -11.13 -4.47 0.28
CA THR A 51 -12.17 -3.96 -0.63
C THR A 51 -11.53 -3.41 -1.91
N ASN A 52 -10.52 -2.58 -1.77
CA ASN A 52 -9.80 -1.98 -2.90
C ASN A 52 -9.15 -3.05 -3.81
N PHE A 53 -8.68 -4.16 -3.23
CA PHE A 53 -8.16 -5.29 -4.00
C PHE A 53 -9.25 -5.93 -4.88
N TYR A 54 -10.47 -6.12 -4.36
CA TYR A 54 -11.60 -6.64 -5.17
C TYR A 54 -12.02 -5.66 -6.27
N ASP A 55 -12.03 -4.35 -5.99
CA ASP A 55 -12.32 -3.32 -7.00
C ASP A 55 -11.29 -3.37 -8.14
N ARG A 56 -9.99 -3.41 -7.79
CA ARG A 56 -8.88 -3.56 -8.74
C ARG A 56 -8.99 -4.85 -9.56
N LEU A 57 -9.39 -5.97 -8.95
CA LEU A 57 -9.65 -7.21 -9.67
C LEU A 57 -10.80 -7.07 -10.66
N ALA A 58 -11.88 -6.38 -10.30
CA ALA A 58 -13.00 -6.13 -11.21
C ALA A 58 -12.55 -5.29 -12.42
N HIS A 59 -11.76 -4.24 -12.20
CA HIS A 59 -11.16 -3.45 -13.28
C HIS A 59 -10.23 -4.28 -14.17
N CYS A 60 -9.38 -5.12 -13.58
CA CYS A 60 -8.52 -6.04 -14.33
C CYS A 60 -9.35 -6.98 -15.23
N GLN A 61 -10.46 -7.51 -14.70
CA GLN A 61 -11.36 -8.38 -15.44
C GLN A 61 -12.07 -7.66 -16.59
N THR A 62 -12.51 -6.40 -16.39
CA THR A 62 -13.23 -5.65 -17.44
C THR A 62 -12.36 -5.34 -18.65
N VAL A 63 -11.04 -5.26 -18.46
CA VAL A 63 -10.07 -5.08 -19.55
C VAL A 63 -9.36 -6.37 -19.97
N GLU A 64 -9.88 -7.53 -19.58
CA GLU A 64 -9.36 -8.87 -19.93
C GLU A 64 -7.89 -9.06 -19.53
N GLY A 65 -7.49 -8.54 -18.35
CA GLY A 65 -6.13 -8.67 -17.83
C GLY A 65 -5.12 -7.68 -18.42
N ARG A 66 -5.55 -6.73 -19.25
CA ARG A 66 -4.72 -5.60 -19.71
C ARG A 66 -4.49 -4.57 -18.59
N GLN A 67 -3.66 -3.58 -18.85
CA GLN A 67 -3.40 -2.48 -17.91
C GLN A 67 -4.67 -1.65 -17.67
N PHE A 68 -4.98 -1.38 -16.40
CA PHE A 68 -6.20 -0.70 -15.97
C PHE A 68 -5.95 0.52 -15.07
N GLU A 69 -4.71 0.99 -14.97
CA GLU A 69 -4.35 2.17 -14.16
C GLU A 69 -5.21 3.41 -14.48
N HIS A 70 -5.63 3.58 -15.74
CA HIS A 70 -6.49 4.67 -16.19
C HIS A 70 -7.95 4.58 -15.69
N LEU A 71 -8.32 3.47 -15.04
CA LEU A 71 -9.65 3.23 -14.47
C LEU A 71 -9.65 3.34 -12.94
N LEU A 72 -8.49 3.55 -12.32
CA LEU A 72 -8.29 3.63 -10.87
C LEU A 72 -8.40 5.07 -10.34
#